data_AF-A0A969G977-F1
#
_entry.id   AF-A0A969G977-F1
#
_cell.length_a   1.000
_cell.length_b   1.000
_cell.length_c   1.000
_cell.angle_alpha   90.00
_cell.angle_beta   90.00
_cell.angle_gamma   90.00
#
_symmetry.space_group_name_H-M   'P 1'
#
loop_
_entity.id
_entity.type
_entity.pdbx_description
1 polymer ?
#
loop_
_entity_poly.entity_id
_entity_poly.type
_entity_poly.pdbx_seq_one_letter_code
_entity_poly.pdbx_strand_id
1 'polypeptide(L)' 'MLDQAIERDQANAINYYQRGLAYEALDNMQIAIANYQKALSLNPNYPEPRTKLESLGAR' A
#
# COMPACT_ATOMS: atom_id res chain seq x y z
N MET A 1 -21.95 -9.57 7.44
CA MET A 1 -21.82 -8.93 6.10
C MET A 1 -20.78 -7.81 6.10
N LEU A 2 -20.50 -7.13 7.23
CA LEU A 2 -19.37 -6.20 7.33
C LEU A 2 -18.00 -6.90 7.30
N ASP A 3 -17.88 -8.09 7.90
CA ASP A 3 -16.59 -8.78 8.06
C ASP A 3 -15.93 -9.14 6.71
N GLN A 4 -16.73 -9.61 5.75
CA GLN A 4 -16.24 -9.97 4.41
C GLN A 4 -15.78 -8.75 3.59
N ALA A 5 -16.38 -7.58 3.80
CA ALA A 5 -15.95 -6.35 3.13
C ALA A 5 -14.60 -5.89 3.68
N ILE A 6 -14.45 -5.93 5.01
CA ILE A 6 -13.19 -5.59 5.70
C ILE A 6 -12.06 -6.55 5.27
N GLU A 7 -12.32 -7.86 5.23
CA GLU A 7 -11.32 -8.85 4.80
C GLU A 7 -10.88 -8.64 3.34
N ARG A 8 -11.82 -8.31 2.44
CA ARG A 8 -11.50 -8.00 1.04
C ARG A 8 -10.67 -6.74 0.90
N ASP A 9 -11.02 -5.69 1.63
CA ASP A 9 -10.28 -4.43 1.60
C ASP A 9 -8.86 -4.60 2.16
N GLN A 10 -8.71 -5.41 3.21
CA GLN A 10 -7.40 -5.80 3.75
C GLN A 10 -6.56 -6.58 2.73
N ALA A 11 -7.14 -7.60 2.09
CA ALA A 11 -6.44 -8.39 1.07
C ALA A 11 -6.02 -7.53 -0.13
N ASN A 12 -6.89 -6.61 -0.56
CA ASN A 12 -6.58 -5.65 -1.62
C ASN A 12 -5.46 -4.69 -1.20
N ALA A 13 -5.49 -4.18 0.04
CA ALA A 13 -4.43 -3.31 0.55
C ALA A 13 -3.06 -3.99 0.53
N ILE A 14 -2.99 -5.26 0.96
CA ILE A 14 -1.77 -6.08 0.91
C ILE A 14 -1.27 -6.23 -0.54
N ASN A 15 -2.17 -6.47 -1.50
CA ASN A 15 -1.79 -6.60 -2.91
C ASN A 15 -1.14 -5.31 -3.44
N TYR A 16 -1.76 -4.15 -3.19
CA TYR A 16 -1.19 -2.87 -3.61
C TYR A 16 0.15 -2.60 -2.92
N TYR A 17 0.31 -2.94 -1.64
CA TYR A 17 1.60 -2.83 -0.96
C TYR A 17 2.70 -3.68 -1.63
N GLN A 18 2.41 -4.95 -1.93
CA GLN A 18 3.36 -5.82 -2.61
C GLN A 18 3.73 -5.30 -4.00
N ARG A 19 2.77 -4.74 -4.74
CA ARG A 19 3.05 -4.07 -6.01
C ARG A 19 3.96 -2.85 -5.81
N GLY A 20 3.72 -2.06 -4.77
CA GLY A 20 4.58 -0.94 -4.40
C GLY A 20 6.02 -1.37 -4.17
N LEU A 21 6.23 -2.46 -3.42
CA LEU A 21 7.55 -3.05 -3.20
C LEU A 21 8.22 -3.51 -4.50
N ALA A 22 7.44 -4.13 -5.40
CA ALA A 22 7.95 -4.56 -6.70
C ALA A 22 8.41 -3.37 -7.55
N TYR A 23 7.64 -2.28 -7.58
CA TYR A 23 8.03 -1.08 -8.30
C TYR A 23 9.18 -0.32 -7.64
N GLU A 24 9.28 -0.33 -6.30
CA GLU A 24 10.43 0.18 -5.57
C GLU A 24 11.71 -0.59 -5.95
N ALA A 25 11.64 -1.92 -6.04
CA ALA A 25 12.76 -2.76 -6.51
C ALA A 25 13.12 -2.53 -7.99
N LEU A 26 12.18 -2.03 -8.79
CA LEU A 26 12.40 -1.62 -10.18
C LEU A 26 12.86 -0.15 -10.31
N ASP A 27 13.20 0.50 -9.18
CA ASP A 27 13.61 1.91 -9.10
C ASP A 27 12.53 2.90 -9.59
N ASN A 28 11.28 2.44 -9.69
CA ASN A 28 10.14 3.24 -10.12
C ASN A 28 9.39 3.79 -8.91
N MET A 29 10.01 4.77 -8.25
CA MET A 29 9.51 5.34 -7.01
C MET A 29 8.12 6.00 -7.15
N GLN A 30 7.81 6.65 -8.28
CA GLN A 30 6.50 7.26 -8.48
C GLN A 30 5.37 6.21 -8.45
N ILE A 31 5.57 5.09 -9.15
CA ILE A 31 4.57 4.02 -9.14
C ILE A 31 4.53 3.31 -7.78
N ALA A 32 5.67 3.14 -7.11
CA ALA A 32 5.73 2.59 -5.76
C ALA A 32 4.87 3.41 -4.77
N ILE A 33 5.07 4.73 -4.75
CA ILE A 33 4.32 5.68 -3.92
C ILE A 33 2.82 5.60 -4.19
N ALA A 34 2.41 5.59 -5.47
CA ALA A 34 0.99 5.50 -5.83
C ALA A 34 0.34 4.19 -5.32
N ASN A 35 1.07 3.08 -5.40
CA ASN A 35 0.61 1.80 -4.88
C ASN A 35 0.51 1.80 -3.34
N TYR A 36 1.49 2.38 -2.64
CA TYR A 36 1.43 2.50 -1.18
C TYR A 36 0.27 3.40 -0.71
N GLN A 37 0.02 4.52 -1.39
CA GLN A 37 -1.13 5.38 -1.10
C GLN A 37 -2.47 4.65 -1.33
N LYS A 38 -2.55 3.81 -2.37
CA LYS A 38 -3.75 3.00 -2.62
C LYS A 38 -3.95 1.94 -1.55
N ALA A 39 -2.88 1.30 -1.06
CA ALA A 39 -2.94 0.37 0.05
C ALA A 39 -3.50 1.03 1.31
N LEU A 40 -3.05 2.24 1.65
CA LEU A 40 -3.57 3.01 2.80
C LEU A 40 -5.01 3.48 2.61
N SER A 41 -5.43 3.76 1.38
CA SER A 41 -6.81 4.15 1.09
C SER A 41 -7.79 2.99 1.29
N LEU A 42 -7.33 1.75 1.10
CA LEU A 42 -8.13 0.54 1.28
C LEU A 42 -8.09 0.05 2.73
N ASN A 43 -6.92 0.11 3.37
CA ASN A 43 -6.77 -0.16 4.78
C ASN A 43 -5.91 0.93 5.45
N PRO A 44 -6.54 1.96 6.02
CA PRO A 44 -5.84 3.04 6.71
C PRO A 44 -5.03 2.58 7.94
N ASN A 45 -5.35 1.39 8.45
CA ASN A 45 -4.69 0.75 9.59
C ASN A 45 -3.57 -0.20 9.16
N TYR A 46 -3.14 -0.19 7.89
CA TYR A 46 -2.01 -0.97 7.41
C TYR A 46 -0.70 -0.16 7.56
N PRO A 47 0.18 -0.46 8.55
CA PRO A 47 1.32 0.39 8.85
C PRO A 47 2.45 0.32 7.81
N GLU A 48 2.64 -0.82 7.14
CA GLU A 48 3.79 -1.06 6.27
C GLU A 48 3.88 -0.10 5.06
N PRO A 49 2.79 0.17 4.30
CA PRO A 49 2.83 1.17 3.24
C PRO A 49 3.16 2.58 3.75
N ARG A 50 2.72 2.93 4.97
CA ARG A 50 3.01 4.24 5.57
C ARG A 50 4.50 4.38 5.86
N THR A 51 5.11 3.38 6.49
CA THR A 51 6.56 3.36 6.74
C THR A 51 7.36 3.46 5.44
N LYS A 52 6.90 2.80 4.37
CA LYS A 52 7.54 2.90 3.05
C LYS A 52 7.45 4.30 2.46
N LEU A 53 6.29 4.93 2.50
CA LEU A 53 6.11 6.31 2.04
C LEU A 53 7.02 7.29 2.80
N GLU A 54 7.09 7.16 4.13
CA GLU A 54 7.98 7.96 4.97
C GLU A 54 9.45 7.76 4.58
N SER A 55 9.88 6.52 4.33
CA SER A 55 11.26 6.22 3.91
C SER A 55 11.60 6.77 2.53
N LEU A 56 10.61 6.91 1.65
CA LEU A 56 10.76 7.45 0.30
C LEU A 56 10.63 8.99 0.27
N GLY A 57 10.42 9.64 1.41
CA GLY A 57 10.21 11.09 1.49
C GLY A 57 8.87 11.56 0.92
N ALA A 58 7.96 10.63 0.62
CA ALA A 58 6.60 10.92 0.19
C ALA A 58 5.71 11.01 1.43
N ARG A 59 5.33 12.22 1.84
CA ARG A 59 4.39 12.44 2.94
C ARG A 59 3.01 12.81 2.40
#